data_AF-A0A521R7E1-F1
#
_entry.id   AF-A0A521R7E1-F1
#
_cell.length_a   1.000
_cell.length_b   1.000
_cell.length_c   1.000
_cell.angle_alpha   90.00
_cell.angle_beta   90.00
_cell.angle_gamma   90.00
#
_symmetry.space_group_name_H-M   'P 1'
#
loop_
_entity.id
_entity.type
_entity.pdbx_description
1 polymer ?
#
loop_
_entity_poly.entity_id
_entity_poly.type
_entity_poly.pdbx_seq_one_letter_code
_entity_poly.pdbx_strand_id
1 'polypeptide(L)'
;MRLMQPEPAAALLGLRAMKTVASVAGAPGKSQLALMEAARRVLLHIDADVAALPPVTPAELAAGFPSVDLRHQFVNGLLVLALADGVPSRETVAKVEEFAEALGVATPELTNLRRLAEQHMTLFKLDLLRRSQVGDIMRNQLDQHGVVALAKSILGMRGLIEDTELAARYRAWEKLPAGTVGRSMWDYFQSNRFGMPGERFGFPEAGLYHDFCHVLGGYGTDPQGELQVASFTAGFKQTRPFYLILFAVLIFSAGVNARPTADGYTTIGVLGEPGAADRMFAAIERGALVNTDLSDKWDYWPIVERPIDDVRRQLNIVHPG
;
A
#
# COMPACT_ATOMS: atom_id res chain seq x y z
N MET A 1 -1.03 -10.17 3.29
CA MET A 1 -2.01 -10.70 2.31
C MET A 1 -1.29 -11.54 1.28
N ARG A 2 -1.90 -12.67 0.88
CA ARG A 2 -1.42 -13.52 -0.22
C ARG A 2 -2.32 -13.32 -1.43
N LEU A 3 -1.72 -13.19 -2.61
CA LEU A 3 -2.47 -13.19 -3.85
C LEU A 3 -2.81 -14.64 -4.23
N MET A 4 -4.06 -14.86 -4.62
CA MET A 4 -4.55 -16.15 -5.07
C MET A 4 -4.73 -16.12 -6.57
N GLN A 5 -4.25 -17.19 -7.22
CA GLN A 5 -4.48 -17.40 -8.64
C GLN A 5 -5.88 -18.02 -8.84
N PRO A 6 -6.78 -17.40 -9.62
CA PRO A 6 -8.05 -18.01 -10.00
C PRO A 6 -7.87 -19.07 -11.08
N GLU A 7 -8.85 -19.98 -11.19
CA GLU A 7 -8.96 -20.89 -12.33
C GLU A 7 -9.10 -20.11 -13.65
N PRO A 8 -8.62 -20.62 -14.79
CA PRO A 8 -8.58 -19.88 -16.06
C PRO A 8 -9.91 -19.27 -16.50
N ALA A 9 -11.04 -19.95 -16.25
CA ALA A 9 -12.36 -19.45 -16.59
C ALA A 9 -12.75 -18.21 -15.73
N ALA A 10 -12.49 -18.27 -14.43
CA ALA A 10 -12.71 -17.13 -13.52
C ALA A 10 -11.71 -16.00 -13.81
N ALA A 11 -10.47 -16.34 -14.18
CA ALA A 11 -9.45 -15.38 -14.59
C ALA A 11 -9.91 -14.54 -15.80
N LEU A 12 -10.41 -15.19 -16.85
CA LEU A 12 -10.92 -14.51 -18.04
C LEU A 12 -12.14 -13.63 -17.72
N LEU A 13 -13.08 -14.13 -16.90
CA LEU A 13 -14.23 -13.34 -16.47
C LEU A 13 -13.83 -12.12 -15.64
N GLY A 14 -12.87 -12.28 -14.73
CA GLY A 14 -12.32 -11.18 -13.94
C GLY A 14 -11.69 -10.10 -14.83
N LEU A 15 -10.87 -10.51 -15.81
CA LEU A 15 -10.24 -9.56 -16.74
C LEU A 15 -11.26 -8.83 -17.63
N ARG A 16 -12.32 -9.53 -18.07
CA ARG A 16 -13.47 -8.90 -18.77
C ARG A 16 -14.19 -7.87 -17.88
N ALA A 17 -14.39 -8.18 -16.60
CA ALA A 17 -15.02 -7.26 -15.65
C ALA A 17 -14.15 -6.03 -15.38
N MET A 18 -12.83 -6.22 -15.22
CA MET A 18 -11.87 -5.10 -15.15
C MET A 18 -11.99 -4.18 -16.36
N LYS A 19 -11.96 -4.74 -17.57
CA LYS A 19 -12.11 -3.93 -18.79
C LYS A 19 -13.46 -3.23 -18.86
N THR A 20 -14.54 -3.91 -18.47
CA THR A 20 -15.89 -3.35 -18.43
C THR A 20 -15.92 -2.11 -17.53
N VAL A 21 -15.36 -2.19 -16.31
CA VAL A 21 -15.24 -1.06 -15.38
C VAL A 21 -14.39 0.07 -15.97
N ALA A 22 -13.21 -0.26 -16.49
CA ALA A 22 -12.28 0.73 -17.05
C ALA A 22 -12.86 1.46 -18.28
N SER A 23 -13.84 0.85 -18.97
CA SER A 23 -14.43 1.39 -20.18
C SER A 23 -15.73 2.21 -19.94
N VAL A 24 -16.19 2.32 -18.69
CA VAL A 24 -17.47 3.00 -18.37
C VAL A 24 -17.46 4.48 -18.76
N ALA A 25 -16.34 5.16 -18.52
CA ALA A 25 -16.19 6.60 -18.75
C ALA A 25 -15.47 6.95 -20.07
N GLY A 26 -15.31 5.98 -20.98
CA GLY A 26 -14.57 6.14 -22.23
C GLY A 26 -13.55 5.01 -22.44
N ALA A 27 -12.52 5.25 -23.24
CA ALA A 27 -11.44 4.27 -23.40
C ALA A 27 -10.62 4.15 -22.09
N PRO A 28 -10.18 2.93 -21.71
CA PRO A 28 -9.32 2.74 -20.54
C PRO A 28 -8.05 3.61 -20.59
N GLY A 29 -7.68 4.17 -19.44
CA GLY A 29 -6.46 4.94 -19.29
C GLY A 29 -5.19 4.09 -19.35
N LYS A 30 -4.03 4.75 -19.44
CA LYS A 30 -2.72 4.09 -19.57
C LYS A 30 -2.44 3.17 -18.37
N SER A 31 -2.74 3.63 -17.17
CA SER A 31 -2.44 2.90 -15.93
C SER A 31 -3.41 1.75 -15.71
N GLN A 32 -4.68 1.92 -16.08
CA GLN A 32 -5.68 0.86 -16.12
C GLN A 32 -5.26 -0.26 -17.08
N LEU A 33 -4.82 0.08 -18.29
CA LEU A 33 -4.30 -0.90 -19.25
C LEU A 33 -3.06 -1.62 -18.72
N ALA A 34 -2.09 -0.88 -18.18
CA ALA A 34 -0.88 -1.45 -17.60
C ALA A 34 -1.18 -2.41 -16.44
N LEU A 35 -2.13 -2.04 -15.56
CA LEU A 35 -2.58 -2.90 -14.47
C LEU A 35 -3.26 -4.17 -14.96
N MET A 36 -4.15 -4.07 -15.96
CA MET A 36 -4.82 -5.24 -16.54
C MET A 36 -3.82 -6.19 -17.21
N GLU A 37 -2.84 -5.68 -17.95
CA GLU A 37 -1.78 -6.51 -18.55
C GLU A 37 -0.87 -7.15 -17.50
N ALA A 38 -0.48 -6.40 -16.47
CA ALA A 38 0.29 -6.95 -15.36
C ALA A 38 -0.50 -8.03 -14.62
N ALA A 39 -1.78 -7.82 -14.34
CA ALA A 39 -2.64 -8.83 -13.72
C ALA A 39 -2.76 -10.08 -14.61
N ARG A 40 -3.00 -9.89 -15.92
CA ARG A 40 -3.05 -10.99 -16.91
C ARG A 40 -1.79 -11.84 -16.88
N ARG A 41 -0.62 -11.20 -16.85
CA ARG A 41 0.69 -11.86 -16.92
C ARG A 41 1.12 -12.49 -15.60
N VAL A 42 1.01 -11.75 -14.50
CA VAL A 42 1.63 -12.10 -13.20
C VAL A 42 0.69 -12.90 -12.32
N LEU A 43 -0.62 -12.62 -12.34
CA LEU A 43 -1.58 -13.23 -11.42
C LEU A 43 -2.49 -14.26 -12.09
N LEU A 44 -2.97 -13.95 -13.29
CA LEU A 44 -4.00 -14.73 -13.97
C LEU A 44 -3.40 -15.83 -14.86
N HIS A 45 -2.21 -15.58 -15.43
CA HIS A 45 -1.51 -16.48 -16.35
C HIS A 45 -2.38 -16.98 -17.52
N ILE A 46 -3.16 -16.07 -18.12
CA ILE A 46 -4.00 -16.37 -19.29
C ILE A 46 -3.50 -15.70 -20.56
N ASP A 47 -3.70 -16.37 -21.68
CA ASP A 47 -3.48 -15.83 -23.01
C ASP A 47 -4.78 -15.21 -23.54
N ALA A 48 -4.93 -13.91 -23.35
CA ALA A 48 -6.11 -13.14 -23.76
C ALA A 48 -5.69 -11.73 -24.17
N ASP A 49 -6.19 -11.26 -25.31
CA ASP A 49 -6.00 -9.87 -25.73
C ASP A 49 -6.94 -8.94 -24.97
N VAL A 50 -6.38 -8.16 -24.03
CA VAL A 50 -7.13 -7.19 -23.22
C VAL A 50 -7.92 -6.22 -24.11
N ALA A 51 -7.37 -5.80 -25.25
CA ALA A 51 -8.02 -4.85 -26.16
C ALA A 51 -9.25 -5.45 -26.86
N ALA A 52 -9.32 -6.77 -27.03
CA ALA A 52 -10.42 -7.47 -27.70
C ALA A 52 -11.48 -8.07 -26.76
N LEU A 53 -11.25 -8.08 -25.43
CA LEU A 53 -12.22 -8.65 -24.48
C LEU A 53 -13.61 -7.99 -24.56
N PRO A 54 -14.71 -8.78 -24.67
CA PRO A 54 -16.06 -8.25 -24.63
C PRO A 54 -16.48 -7.88 -23.20
N PRO A 55 -17.43 -6.93 -23.04
CA PRO A 55 -17.97 -6.59 -21.73
C PRO A 55 -18.62 -7.81 -21.05
N VAL A 56 -18.79 -7.74 -19.73
CA VAL A 56 -19.45 -8.77 -18.92
C VAL A 56 -20.44 -8.11 -17.97
N THR A 57 -21.56 -8.80 -17.70
CA THR A 57 -22.55 -8.34 -16.73
C THR A 57 -22.19 -8.78 -15.30
N PRO A 58 -22.72 -8.11 -14.26
CA PRO A 58 -22.52 -8.54 -12.87
C PRO A 58 -23.03 -9.97 -12.61
N ALA A 59 -24.16 -10.36 -13.22
CA ALA A 59 -24.73 -11.70 -13.09
C ALA A 59 -23.84 -12.79 -13.73
N GLU A 60 -23.30 -12.54 -14.92
CA GLU A 60 -22.34 -13.44 -15.56
C GLU A 60 -21.05 -13.59 -14.74
N LEU A 61 -20.54 -12.49 -14.17
CA LEU A 61 -19.36 -12.54 -13.30
C LEU A 61 -19.64 -13.40 -12.06
N ALA A 62 -20.75 -13.16 -11.36
CA ALA A 62 -21.12 -13.87 -10.15
C ALA A 62 -21.27 -15.39 -10.36
N ALA A 63 -21.85 -15.79 -11.50
CA ALA A 63 -22.01 -17.20 -11.86
C ALA A 63 -20.66 -17.93 -12.04
N GLY A 64 -19.60 -17.22 -12.44
CA GLY A 64 -18.27 -17.79 -12.67
C GLY A 64 -17.25 -17.60 -11.54
N PHE A 65 -17.62 -16.96 -10.43
CA PHE A 65 -16.74 -16.70 -9.27
C PHE A 65 -17.22 -17.46 -8.02
N PRO A 66 -16.77 -18.69 -7.75
CA PRO A 66 -17.31 -19.49 -6.65
C PRO A 66 -16.68 -19.19 -5.27
N SER A 67 -15.41 -18.76 -5.20
CA SER A 67 -14.68 -18.61 -3.92
C SER A 67 -14.84 -17.23 -3.29
N VAL A 68 -15.24 -17.18 -2.01
CA VAL A 68 -15.41 -15.94 -1.23
C VAL A 68 -14.11 -15.12 -1.17
N ASP A 69 -12.98 -15.77 -0.90
CA ASP A 69 -11.69 -15.07 -0.81
C ASP A 69 -11.28 -14.48 -2.16
N LEU A 70 -11.52 -15.20 -3.26
CA LEU A 70 -11.23 -14.69 -4.62
C LEU A 70 -12.11 -13.51 -4.97
N ARG A 71 -13.37 -13.50 -4.53
CA ARG A 71 -14.27 -12.36 -4.72
C ARG A 71 -13.76 -11.11 -4.01
N HIS A 72 -13.33 -11.24 -2.75
CA HIS A 72 -12.75 -10.12 -2.00
C HIS A 72 -11.46 -9.59 -2.66
N GLN A 73 -10.55 -10.48 -3.06
CA GLN A 73 -9.34 -10.09 -3.79
C GLN A 73 -9.68 -9.38 -5.10
N PHE A 74 -10.66 -9.89 -5.85
CA PHE A 74 -11.06 -9.30 -7.12
C PHE A 74 -11.65 -7.89 -6.93
N VAL A 75 -12.50 -7.68 -5.93
CA VAL A 75 -13.03 -6.35 -5.60
C VAL A 75 -11.91 -5.39 -5.19
N ASN A 76 -10.92 -5.84 -4.42
CA ASN A 76 -9.73 -5.04 -4.14
C ASN A 76 -8.98 -4.64 -5.42
N GLY A 77 -8.87 -5.56 -6.39
CA GLY A 77 -8.32 -5.27 -7.71
C GLY A 77 -9.13 -4.22 -8.49
N LEU A 78 -10.47 -4.28 -8.45
CA LEU A 78 -11.34 -3.27 -9.05
C LEU A 78 -11.18 -1.89 -8.40
N LEU A 79 -10.99 -1.82 -7.09
CA LEU A 79 -10.73 -0.58 -6.37
C LEU A 79 -9.41 0.07 -6.83
N VAL A 80 -8.35 -0.73 -6.99
CA VAL A 80 -7.05 -0.24 -7.52
C VAL A 80 -7.21 0.21 -8.96
N LEU A 81 -7.91 -0.56 -9.80
CA LEU A 81 -8.17 -0.21 -11.19
C LEU A 81 -8.94 1.11 -11.34
N ALA A 82 -9.96 1.34 -10.51
CA ALA A 82 -10.74 2.57 -10.54
C ALA A 82 -9.89 3.82 -10.21
N LEU A 83 -8.84 3.67 -9.39
CA LEU A 83 -7.96 4.74 -8.96
C LEU A 83 -6.69 4.89 -9.82
N ALA A 84 -6.49 4.00 -10.80
CA ALA A 84 -5.20 3.87 -11.48
C ALA A 84 -4.80 5.11 -12.30
N ASP A 85 -5.77 5.83 -12.87
CA ASP A 85 -5.55 7.00 -13.75
C ASP A 85 -6.10 8.31 -13.19
N GLY A 86 -6.35 8.40 -11.88
CA GLY A 86 -6.91 9.60 -11.25
C GLY A 86 -8.06 9.30 -10.30
N VAL A 87 -8.76 10.35 -9.89
CA VAL A 87 -10.03 10.22 -9.15
C VAL A 87 -11.10 9.64 -10.09
N PRO A 88 -11.76 8.52 -9.74
CA PRO A 88 -12.75 7.89 -10.61
C PRO A 88 -14.01 8.74 -10.75
N SER A 89 -14.68 8.58 -11.89
CA SER A 89 -16.03 9.13 -12.10
C SER A 89 -17.07 8.40 -11.24
N ARG A 90 -18.24 9.04 -11.02
CA ARG A 90 -19.34 8.42 -10.27
C ARG A 90 -19.86 7.16 -10.96
N GLU A 91 -19.88 7.14 -12.29
CA GLU A 91 -20.30 6.00 -13.10
C GLU A 91 -19.34 4.83 -12.95
N THR A 92 -18.03 5.10 -12.89
CA THR A 92 -16.99 4.08 -12.65
C THR A 92 -17.19 3.46 -11.27
N VAL A 93 -17.40 4.30 -10.23
CA VAL A 93 -17.66 3.80 -8.88
C VAL A 93 -18.95 2.98 -8.80
N ALA A 94 -20.04 3.46 -9.40
CA ALA A 94 -21.29 2.71 -9.44
C ALA A 94 -21.11 1.32 -10.09
N LYS A 95 -20.33 1.23 -11.18
CA LYS A 95 -20.04 -0.06 -11.81
C LYS A 95 -19.23 -0.99 -10.90
N VAL A 96 -18.23 -0.48 -10.19
CA VAL A 96 -17.47 -1.27 -9.21
C VAL A 96 -18.39 -1.80 -8.10
N GLU A 97 -19.31 -0.97 -7.62
CA GLU A 97 -20.27 -1.35 -6.58
C GLU A 97 -21.27 -2.39 -7.06
N GLU A 98 -21.78 -2.29 -8.29
CA GLU A 98 -22.63 -3.33 -8.90
C GLU A 98 -21.92 -4.69 -8.99
N PHE A 99 -20.64 -4.71 -9.39
CA PHE A 99 -19.86 -5.94 -9.42
C PHE A 99 -19.58 -6.48 -8.01
N ALA A 100 -19.26 -5.62 -7.05
CA ALA A 100 -19.05 -6.02 -5.67
C ALA A 100 -20.33 -6.59 -5.03
N GLU A 101 -21.48 -5.98 -5.29
CA GLU A 101 -22.80 -6.46 -4.84
C GLU A 101 -23.13 -7.83 -5.43
N ALA A 102 -22.93 -8.02 -6.75
CA ALA A 102 -23.16 -9.31 -7.40
C ALA A 102 -22.26 -10.43 -6.86
N LEU A 103 -21.05 -10.08 -6.41
CA LEU A 103 -20.14 -11.02 -5.74
C LEU A 103 -20.46 -11.20 -4.24
N GLY A 104 -21.36 -10.40 -3.68
CA GLY A 104 -21.69 -10.44 -2.25
C GLY A 104 -20.57 -9.91 -1.36
N VAL A 105 -19.73 -9.00 -1.88
CA VAL A 105 -18.61 -8.39 -1.16
C VAL A 105 -19.02 -7.03 -0.64
N ALA A 106 -19.18 -6.92 0.67
CA ALA A 106 -19.36 -5.65 1.37
C ALA A 106 -18.07 -5.27 2.09
N THR A 107 -17.50 -4.10 1.76
CA THR A 107 -16.24 -3.64 2.36
C THR A 107 -16.21 -2.12 2.55
N PRO A 108 -15.59 -1.59 3.63
CA PRO A 108 -15.56 -0.15 3.90
C PRO A 108 -14.83 0.69 2.83
N GLU A 109 -13.95 0.07 2.05
CA GLU A 109 -13.17 0.70 0.98
C GLU A 109 -14.05 1.14 -0.19
N LEU A 110 -15.15 0.44 -0.47
CA LEU A 110 -16.15 0.88 -1.44
C LEU A 110 -16.79 2.20 -1.01
N THR A 111 -17.14 2.32 0.28
CA THR A 111 -17.66 3.58 0.83
C THR A 111 -16.62 4.70 0.76
N ASN A 112 -15.34 4.40 0.98
CA ASN A 112 -14.27 5.39 0.79
C ASN A 112 -14.19 5.85 -0.67
N LEU A 113 -14.24 4.93 -1.63
CA LEU A 113 -14.21 5.24 -3.06
C LEU A 113 -15.40 6.12 -3.48
N ARG A 114 -16.61 5.79 -3.01
CA ARG A 114 -17.82 6.60 -3.24
C ARG A 114 -17.67 8.02 -2.70
N ARG A 115 -17.24 8.17 -1.44
CA ARG A 115 -17.04 9.49 -0.83
C ARG A 115 -15.98 10.31 -1.57
N LEU A 116 -14.95 9.67 -2.10
CA LEU A 116 -13.95 10.34 -2.93
C LEU A 116 -14.58 10.87 -4.23
N ALA A 117 -15.30 10.03 -4.97
CA ALA A 117 -15.97 10.42 -6.22
C ALA A 117 -17.09 11.47 -6.01
N GLU A 118 -17.72 11.48 -4.84
CA GLU A 118 -18.71 12.48 -4.43
C GLU A 118 -18.09 13.76 -3.86
N GLN A 119 -16.77 13.84 -3.74
CA GLN A 119 -16.04 14.97 -3.13
C GLN A 119 -16.37 15.21 -1.64
N HIS A 120 -16.84 14.19 -0.93
CA HIS A 120 -17.05 14.20 0.52
C HIS A 120 -15.71 14.07 1.28
N MET A 121 -14.76 14.97 0.99
CA MET A 121 -13.34 14.83 1.34
C MET A 121 -13.06 14.72 2.84
N THR A 122 -13.80 15.44 3.68
CA THR A 122 -13.62 15.35 5.15
C THR A 122 -13.96 13.97 5.66
N LEU A 123 -15.11 13.43 5.25
CA LEU A 123 -15.56 12.09 5.65
C LEU A 123 -14.70 11.00 5.03
N PHE A 124 -14.26 11.19 3.78
CA PHE A 124 -13.32 10.30 3.11
C PHE A 124 -11.99 10.22 3.88
N LYS A 125 -11.35 11.36 4.17
CA LYS A 125 -10.06 11.41 4.87
C LYS A 125 -10.17 10.84 6.28
N LEU A 126 -11.22 11.18 7.03
CA LEU A 126 -11.43 10.67 8.38
C LEU A 126 -11.51 9.14 8.39
N ASP A 127 -12.34 8.56 7.52
CA ASP A 127 -12.49 7.10 7.46
C ASP A 127 -11.26 6.39 6.92
N LEU A 128 -10.57 6.99 5.95
CA LEU A 128 -9.29 6.48 5.43
C LEU A 128 -8.25 6.43 6.54
N LEU A 129 -7.96 7.57 7.20
CA LEU A 129 -6.93 7.66 8.23
C LEU A 129 -7.22 6.76 9.43
N ARG A 130 -8.49 6.64 9.84
CA ARG A 130 -8.88 5.79 10.97
C ARG A 130 -8.68 4.29 10.70
N ARG A 131 -8.90 3.85 9.46
CA ARG A 131 -8.85 2.45 9.04
C ARG A 131 -7.50 2.03 8.45
N SER A 132 -6.66 2.99 8.04
CA SER A 132 -5.34 2.75 7.47
C SER A 132 -4.26 2.57 8.52
N GLN A 133 -3.03 2.36 8.05
CA GLN A 133 -1.83 2.27 8.87
C GLN A 133 -1.62 3.49 9.78
N VAL A 134 -2.14 4.67 9.42
CA VAL A 134 -2.04 5.86 10.28
C VAL A 134 -2.80 5.63 11.59
N GLY A 135 -4.00 5.08 11.52
CA GLY A 135 -4.78 4.73 12.71
C GLY A 135 -4.12 3.65 13.56
N ASP A 136 -3.46 2.66 12.92
CA ASP A 136 -2.68 1.65 13.63
C ASP A 136 -1.49 2.26 14.37
N ILE A 137 -0.72 3.12 13.71
CA ILE A 137 0.45 3.81 14.29
C ILE A 137 0.05 4.62 15.52
N MET A 138 -1.06 5.38 15.43
CA MET A 138 -1.53 6.19 16.57
C MET A 138 -1.96 5.32 17.75
N ARG A 139 -2.62 4.18 17.50
CA ARG A 139 -2.98 3.21 18.54
C ARG A 139 -1.75 2.56 19.16
N ASN A 140 -0.80 2.10 18.34
CA ASN A 140 0.40 1.44 18.81
C ASN A 140 1.29 2.40 19.60
N GLN A 141 1.44 3.65 19.15
CA GLN A 141 2.16 4.68 19.90
C GLN A 141 1.53 4.93 21.27
N LEU A 142 0.20 4.99 21.35
CA LEU A 142 -0.53 5.14 22.60
C LEU A 142 -0.32 3.95 23.53
N ASP A 143 -0.46 2.73 23.01
CA ASP A 143 -0.36 1.49 23.78
C ASP A 143 1.06 1.25 24.31
N GLN A 144 2.10 1.58 23.52
CA GLN A 144 3.50 1.31 23.86
C GLN A 144 4.14 2.42 24.71
N HIS A 145 3.73 3.68 24.52
CA HIS A 145 4.43 4.83 25.10
C HIS A 145 3.53 5.81 25.87
N GLY A 146 2.21 5.61 25.84
CA GLY A 146 1.24 6.43 26.57
C GLY A 146 0.89 7.77 25.91
N VAL A 147 -0.06 8.48 26.50
CA VAL A 147 -0.68 9.71 25.94
C VAL A 147 0.32 10.84 25.77
N VAL A 148 1.25 11.01 26.71
CA VAL A 148 2.25 12.09 26.67
C VAL A 148 3.21 11.89 25.50
N ALA A 149 3.68 10.66 25.27
CA ALA A 149 4.55 10.35 24.14
C ALA A 149 3.84 10.54 22.81
N LEU A 150 2.58 10.10 22.68
CA LEU A 150 1.76 10.36 21.49
C LEU A 150 1.63 11.86 21.19
N ALA A 151 1.33 12.68 22.20
CA ALA A 151 1.24 14.13 22.06
C ALA A 151 2.57 14.74 21.58
N LYS A 152 3.69 14.29 22.18
CA LYS A 152 5.03 14.71 21.74
C LYS A 152 5.31 14.33 20.29
N SER A 153 5.02 13.09 19.87
CA SER A 153 5.23 12.65 18.49
C SER A 153 4.40 13.45 17.48
N ILE A 154 3.15 13.82 17.81
CA ILE A 154 2.31 14.67 16.96
C ILE A 154 2.90 16.08 16.84
N LEU A 155 3.33 16.68 17.96
CA LEU A 155 3.96 18.01 17.95
C LEU A 155 5.30 17.99 17.21
N GLY A 156 6.09 16.91 17.37
CA GLY A 156 7.37 16.69 16.69
C GLY A 156 7.19 16.55 15.18
N MET A 157 6.23 15.73 14.73
CA MET A 157 5.86 15.60 13.31
C MET A 157 5.43 16.94 12.68
N ARG A 158 4.82 17.83 13.46
CA ARG A 158 4.47 19.20 13.04
C ARG A 158 5.66 20.18 13.11
N GLY A 159 6.83 19.73 13.54
CA GLY A 159 8.04 20.55 13.71
C GLY A 159 8.00 21.51 14.89
N LEU A 160 7.03 21.36 15.80
CA LEU A 160 6.81 22.30 16.92
C LEU A 160 7.72 22.03 18.12
N ILE A 161 8.15 20.78 18.30
CA ILE A 161 9.04 20.36 19.38
C ILE A 161 10.10 19.39 18.87
N GLU A 162 11.13 19.16 19.69
CA GLU A 162 12.10 18.08 19.55
C GLU A 162 12.17 17.33 20.88
N ASP A 163 12.14 16.00 20.85
CA ASP A 163 12.44 15.15 22.00
C ASP A 163 13.93 14.74 21.89
N THR A 164 14.78 15.51 22.56
CA THR A 164 16.24 15.40 22.43
C THR A 164 16.79 14.08 22.97
N GLU A 165 16.18 13.52 24.00
CA GLU A 165 16.56 12.21 24.55
C GLU A 165 16.24 11.11 23.55
N LEU A 166 15.04 11.15 22.96
CA LEU A 166 14.65 10.19 21.93
C LEU A 166 15.55 10.30 20.70
N ALA A 167 15.74 11.53 20.18
CA ALA A 167 16.57 11.79 19.02
C ALA A 167 18.02 11.31 19.24
N ALA A 168 18.57 11.46 20.45
CA ALA A 168 19.92 10.99 20.77
C ALA A 168 20.06 9.46 20.62
N ARG A 169 19.03 8.67 20.97
CA ARG A 169 19.04 7.21 20.79
C ARG A 169 19.15 6.80 19.34
N TYR A 170 18.42 7.50 18.47
CA TYR A 170 18.42 7.26 17.03
C TYR A 170 19.67 7.79 16.34
N ARG A 171 20.20 8.95 16.77
CA ARG A 171 21.48 9.51 16.29
C ARG A 171 22.67 8.60 16.61
N ALA A 172 22.60 7.83 17.70
CA ALA A 172 23.65 6.88 18.04
C ALA A 172 23.87 5.80 16.96
N TRP A 173 22.88 5.54 16.09
CA TRP A 173 23.01 4.58 14.99
C TRP A 173 24.07 4.97 13.95
N GLU A 174 24.44 6.25 13.87
CA GLU A 174 25.57 6.73 13.04
C GLU A 174 26.86 5.96 13.34
N LYS A 175 27.09 5.65 14.62
CA LYS A 175 28.33 5.03 15.10
C LYS A 175 28.37 3.52 14.89
N LEU A 176 27.27 2.91 14.46
CA LEU A 176 27.22 1.48 14.21
C LEU A 176 28.05 1.11 12.96
N PRO A 177 28.64 -0.10 12.93
CA PRO A 177 29.42 -0.54 11.77
C PRO A 177 28.62 -0.54 10.47
N ALA A 178 29.28 -0.22 9.36
CA ALA A 178 28.70 -0.34 8.02
C ALA A 178 28.18 -1.76 7.76
N GLY A 179 27.01 -1.87 7.12
CA GLY A 179 26.36 -3.16 6.86
C GLY A 179 25.48 -3.68 8.01
N THR A 180 25.42 -2.97 9.15
CA THR A 180 24.41 -3.24 10.20
C THR A 180 23.08 -2.55 9.88
N VAL A 181 21.98 -3.08 10.41
CA VAL A 181 20.63 -2.52 10.18
C VAL A 181 20.54 -1.06 10.62
N GLY A 182 20.98 -0.73 11.83
CA GLY A 182 20.91 0.61 12.38
C GLY A 182 21.75 1.60 11.57
N ARG A 183 22.95 1.19 11.13
CA ARG A 183 23.76 2.04 10.25
C ARG A 183 23.09 2.27 8.89
N SER A 184 22.49 1.24 8.29
CA SER A 184 21.74 1.38 7.05
C SER A 184 20.49 2.26 7.19
N MET A 185 19.79 2.18 8.32
CA MET A 185 18.69 3.09 8.64
C MET A 185 19.19 4.53 8.75
N TRP A 186 20.27 4.77 9.49
CA TRP A 186 20.87 6.10 9.59
C TRP A 186 21.20 6.67 8.20
N ASP A 187 21.93 5.92 7.38
CA ASP A 187 22.33 6.35 6.04
C ASP A 187 21.10 6.65 5.15
N TYR A 188 20.02 5.84 5.26
CA TYR A 188 18.74 6.08 4.57
C TYR A 188 18.08 7.39 4.97
N PHE A 189 17.99 7.70 6.27
CA PHE A 189 17.41 8.96 6.72
C PHE A 189 18.23 10.17 6.26
N GLN A 190 19.56 10.08 6.33
CA GLN A 190 20.44 11.15 5.88
C GLN A 190 20.36 11.38 4.37
N SER A 191 20.36 10.31 3.56
CA SER A 191 20.29 10.43 2.09
C SER A 191 18.98 11.04 1.62
N ASN A 192 17.88 10.76 2.33
CA ASN A 192 16.55 11.28 2.00
C ASN A 192 16.22 12.61 2.70
N ARG A 193 17.10 13.09 3.60
CA ARG A 193 16.89 14.30 4.42
C ARG A 193 15.61 14.21 5.28
N PHE A 194 15.33 13.03 5.80
CA PHE A 194 14.21 12.79 6.70
C PHE A 194 14.63 13.05 8.15
N GLY A 195 13.69 13.54 8.97
CA GLY A 195 13.88 13.64 10.41
C GLY A 195 13.75 12.28 11.08
N MET A 196 14.70 11.92 11.94
CA MET A 196 14.62 10.71 12.76
C MET A 196 13.53 10.87 13.84
N PRO A 197 13.03 9.77 14.43
CA PRO A 197 12.12 9.87 15.57
C PRO A 197 12.71 10.71 16.71
N GLY A 198 11.88 11.63 17.23
CA GLY A 198 12.27 12.63 18.22
C GLY A 198 12.74 13.96 17.63
N GLU A 199 13.20 13.99 16.38
CA GLU A 199 13.57 15.24 15.69
C GLU A 199 12.34 16.02 15.19
N ARG A 200 12.54 17.29 14.84
CA ARG A 200 11.51 18.08 14.15
C ARG A 200 11.17 17.44 12.82
N PHE A 201 9.87 17.36 12.52
CA PHE A 201 9.31 16.64 11.36
C PHE A 201 9.60 15.14 11.36
N GLY A 202 10.15 14.60 12.46
CA GLY A 202 10.38 13.18 12.64
C GLY A 202 9.07 12.42 12.81
N PHE A 203 9.01 11.23 12.22
CA PHE A 203 7.85 10.36 12.32
C PHE A 203 7.82 9.62 13.69
N PRO A 204 6.63 9.26 14.22
CA PRO A 204 6.51 8.48 15.46
C PRO A 204 7.25 7.14 15.39
N GLU A 205 7.79 6.66 16.52
CA GLU A 205 8.50 5.37 16.60
C GLU A 205 7.63 4.20 16.12
N ALA A 206 6.34 4.19 16.48
CA ALA A 206 5.40 3.16 16.04
C ALA A 206 5.19 3.11 14.51
N GLY A 207 5.61 4.14 13.77
CA GLY A 207 5.58 4.18 12.31
C GLY A 207 6.89 3.78 11.64
N LEU A 208 7.99 3.63 12.40
CA LEU A 208 9.33 3.40 11.86
C LEU A 208 9.46 2.07 11.10
N TYR A 209 8.56 1.11 11.33
CA TYR A 209 8.51 -0.14 10.56
C TYR A 209 8.39 0.10 9.05
N HIS A 210 7.74 1.19 8.62
CA HIS A 210 7.63 1.56 7.21
C HIS A 210 9.01 1.87 6.61
N ASP A 211 9.82 2.66 7.31
CA ASP A 211 11.20 2.95 6.92
C ASP A 211 12.09 1.70 6.97
N PHE A 212 11.89 0.83 7.97
CA PHE A 212 12.54 -0.49 7.97
C PHE A 212 12.17 -1.31 6.73
N CYS A 213 10.93 -1.21 6.22
CA CYS A 213 10.53 -1.90 4.99
C CYS A 213 11.24 -1.36 3.76
N HIS A 214 11.58 -0.06 3.70
CA HIS A 214 12.46 0.46 2.65
C HIS A 214 13.85 -0.18 2.72
N VAL A 215 14.49 -0.16 3.90
CA VAL A 215 15.88 -0.60 4.08
C VAL A 215 16.02 -2.12 3.96
N LEU A 216 15.21 -2.87 4.69
CA LEU A 216 15.23 -4.34 4.64
C LEU A 216 14.71 -4.83 3.28
N GLY A 217 13.69 -4.17 2.74
CA GLY A 217 13.05 -4.53 1.48
C GLY A 217 13.84 -4.12 0.24
N GLY A 218 14.74 -3.13 0.33
CA GLY A 218 15.49 -2.61 -0.80
C GLY A 218 14.65 -1.75 -1.75
N TYR A 219 13.72 -0.95 -1.20
CA TYR A 219 12.82 -0.10 -1.98
C TYR A 219 13.20 1.38 -1.85
N GLY A 220 13.19 2.10 -2.98
CA GLY A 220 13.39 3.56 -3.00
C GLY A 220 12.21 4.33 -2.43
N THR A 221 12.34 5.67 -2.41
CA THR A 221 11.35 6.64 -1.87
C THR A 221 10.68 7.47 -2.97
N ASP A 222 10.96 7.13 -4.24
CA ASP A 222 10.24 7.66 -5.40
C ASP A 222 8.80 7.06 -5.47
N PRO A 223 7.88 7.60 -6.31
CA PRO A 223 6.52 7.10 -6.39
C PRO A 223 6.39 5.58 -6.59
N GLN A 224 7.27 4.97 -7.39
CA GLN A 224 7.25 3.53 -7.63
C GLN A 224 7.78 2.76 -6.42
N GLY A 225 8.85 3.26 -5.80
CA GLY A 225 9.41 2.71 -4.57
C GLY A 225 8.41 2.71 -3.42
N GLU A 226 7.66 3.79 -3.26
CA GLU A 226 6.56 3.90 -2.29
C GLU A 226 5.40 2.94 -2.58
N LEU A 227 5.03 2.78 -3.86
CA LEU A 227 4.06 1.77 -4.26
C LEU A 227 4.55 0.35 -3.90
N GLN A 228 5.84 0.06 -4.14
CA GLN A 228 6.44 -1.22 -3.83
C GLN A 228 6.55 -1.47 -2.31
N VAL A 229 6.95 -0.49 -1.50
CA VAL A 229 7.04 -0.67 -0.04
C VAL A 229 5.67 -0.89 0.58
N ALA A 230 4.64 -0.17 0.11
CA ALA A 230 3.27 -0.34 0.56
C ALA A 230 2.76 -1.74 0.21
N SER A 231 3.06 -2.21 -1.00
CA SER A 231 2.73 -3.55 -1.50
C SER A 231 3.43 -4.66 -0.72
N PHE A 232 4.74 -4.51 -0.49
CA PHE A 232 5.54 -5.42 0.33
C PHE A 232 5.01 -5.51 1.76
N THR A 233 4.73 -4.37 2.38
CA THR A 233 4.16 -4.32 3.73
C THR A 233 2.78 -4.98 3.77
N ALA A 234 1.94 -4.77 2.75
CA ALA A 234 0.65 -5.41 2.64
C ALA A 234 0.76 -6.95 2.51
N GLY A 235 1.90 -7.47 2.05
CA GLY A 235 2.19 -8.90 1.93
C GLY A 235 2.22 -9.63 3.27
N PHE A 236 2.84 -9.05 4.32
CA PHE A 236 2.92 -9.68 5.64
C PHE A 236 1.93 -9.12 6.68
N LYS A 237 1.42 -7.91 6.48
CA LYS A 237 0.49 -7.29 7.44
C LYS A 237 -0.77 -8.13 7.62
N GLN A 238 -1.13 -8.40 8.88
CA GLN A 238 -2.27 -9.25 9.25
C GLN A 238 -3.59 -8.46 9.31
N THR A 239 -3.54 -7.21 9.73
CA THR A 239 -4.73 -6.37 9.94
C THR A 239 -4.92 -5.40 8.78
N ARG A 240 -6.05 -5.52 8.06
CA ARG A 240 -6.43 -4.61 6.95
C ARG A 240 -5.29 -4.26 5.97
N PRO A 241 -4.52 -5.25 5.46
CA PRO A 241 -3.32 -4.98 4.65
C PRO A 241 -3.59 -4.17 3.38
N PHE A 242 -4.78 -4.32 2.80
CA PHE A 242 -5.17 -3.62 1.57
C PHE A 242 -5.14 -2.09 1.69
N TYR A 243 -5.33 -1.54 2.90
CA TYR A 243 -5.25 -0.10 3.11
C TYR A 243 -3.89 0.50 2.79
N LEU A 244 -2.78 -0.26 2.90
CA LEU A 244 -1.46 0.22 2.49
C LEU A 244 -1.40 0.48 0.98
N ILE A 245 -1.86 -0.49 0.19
CA ILE A 245 -1.93 -0.39 -1.27
C ILE A 245 -2.87 0.75 -1.66
N LEU A 246 -4.07 0.79 -1.07
CA LEU A 246 -5.05 1.84 -1.32
C LEU A 246 -4.46 3.23 -1.03
N PHE A 247 -3.70 3.37 0.06
CA PHE A 247 -3.06 4.63 0.44
C PHE A 247 -2.01 5.08 -0.59
N ALA A 248 -1.14 4.17 -1.04
CA ALA A 248 -0.13 4.47 -2.06
C ALA A 248 -0.77 4.80 -3.41
N VAL A 249 -1.75 4.01 -3.86
CA VAL A 249 -2.49 4.23 -5.12
C VAL A 249 -3.25 5.56 -5.08
N LEU A 250 -3.87 5.93 -3.95
CA LEU A 250 -4.51 7.24 -3.80
C LEU A 250 -3.52 8.40 -4.02
N ILE A 251 -2.33 8.30 -3.45
CA ILE A 251 -1.33 9.36 -3.50
C ILE A 251 -0.66 9.47 -4.88
N PHE A 252 -0.28 8.33 -5.47
CA PHE A 252 0.61 8.30 -6.62
C PHE A 252 -0.07 7.90 -7.94
N SER A 253 -1.23 7.27 -7.88
CA SER A 253 -2.04 6.97 -9.07
C SER A 253 -3.22 7.94 -9.22
N ALA A 254 -3.92 8.23 -8.11
CA ALA A 254 -5.11 9.07 -8.14
C ALA A 254 -4.85 10.58 -7.94
N GLY A 255 -3.62 10.96 -7.53
CA GLY A 255 -3.27 12.36 -7.26
C GLY A 255 -3.93 12.94 -6.00
N VAL A 256 -4.37 12.11 -5.07
CA VAL A 256 -5.09 12.51 -3.85
C VAL A 256 -4.12 12.54 -2.67
N ASN A 257 -3.95 13.71 -2.03
CA ASN A 257 -3.18 13.76 -0.79
C ASN A 257 -3.96 13.08 0.37
N ALA A 258 -3.66 11.80 0.58
CA ALA A 258 -4.18 10.96 1.67
C ALA A 258 -3.41 11.11 2.99
N ARG A 259 -2.28 11.83 2.99
CA ARG A 259 -1.41 11.99 4.17
C ARG A 259 -2.09 12.84 5.25
N PRO A 260 -1.70 12.65 6.53
CA PRO A 260 -2.18 13.51 7.62
C PRO A 260 -1.56 14.92 7.58
N THR A 261 -0.53 15.13 6.75
CA THR A 261 0.17 16.40 6.56
C THR A 261 -0.28 17.08 5.26
N ALA A 262 -0.29 18.42 5.26
CA ALA A 262 -0.58 19.21 4.06
C ALA A 262 0.56 19.12 3.04
N ASP A 263 1.80 19.02 3.54
CA ASP A 263 3.00 18.91 2.73
C ASP A 263 3.21 17.48 2.25
N GLY A 264 3.36 17.32 0.94
CA GLY A 264 3.63 16.04 0.30
C GLY A 264 3.34 16.09 -1.19
N TYR A 265 4.27 15.56 -1.99
CA TYR A 265 4.07 15.45 -3.43
C TYR A 265 3.06 14.34 -3.74
N THR A 266 2.27 14.53 -4.80
CA THR A 266 1.35 13.54 -5.35
C THR A 266 1.64 13.41 -6.83
N THR A 267 1.30 12.25 -7.41
CA THR A 267 1.42 12.00 -8.84
C THR A 267 0.12 11.39 -9.36
N ILE A 268 -0.03 11.36 -10.67
CA ILE A 268 -1.14 10.68 -11.33
C ILE A 268 -0.55 9.59 -12.23
N GLY A 269 -1.13 8.39 -12.19
CA GLY A 269 -0.80 7.33 -13.13
C GLY A 269 0.52 6.58 -12.89
N VAL A 270 1.05 6.51 -11.65
CA VAL A 270 2.30 5.74 -11.38
C VAL A 270 2.22 4.28 -11.84
N LEU A 271 1.01 3.68 -11.81
CA LEU A 271 0.79 2.30 -12.26
C LEU A 271 1.01 2.12 -13.77
N GLY A 272 0.89 3.19 -14.55
CA GLY A 272 1.17 3.23 -15.99
C GLY A 272 2.63 3.50 -16.33
N GLU A 273 3.51 3.63 -15.34
CA GLU A 273 4.95 3.69 -15.56
C GLU A 273 5.52 2.29 -15.89
N PRO A 274 6.59 2.17 -16.68
CA PRO A 274 7.09 0.88 -17.15
C PRO A 274 7.36 -0.12 -16.01
N GLY A 275 6.62 -1.24 -16.03
CA GLY A 275 6.76 -2.33 -15.07
C GLY A 275 6.34 -2.00 -13.63
N ALA A 276 5.71 -0.85 -13.38
CA ALA A 276 5.29 -0.46 -12.03
C ALA A 276 4.20 -1.40 -11.47
N ALA A 277 3.18 -1.72 -12.26
CA ALA A 277 2.13 -2.66 -11.87
C ALA A 277 2.67 -4.08 -11.61
N ASP A 278 3.62 -4.55 -12.42
CA ASP A 278 4.26 -5.86 -12.22
C ASP A 278 5.08 -5.90 -10.93
N ARG A 279 5.87 -4.86 -10.69
CA ARG A 279 6.65 -4.72 -9.45
C ARG A 279 5.76 -4.56 -8.22
N MET A 280 4.58 -3.97 -8.35
CA MET A 280 3.57 -3.94 -7.30
C MET A 280 3.16 -5.38 -6.92
N PHE A 281 2.75 -6.20 -7.88
CA PHE A 281 2.38 -7.60 -7.62
C PHE A 281 3.54 -8.42 -7.03
N ALA A 282 4.74 -8.31 -7.62
CA ALA A 282 5.93 -8.99 -7.12
C ALA A 282 6.30 -8.57 -5.69
N ALA A 283 6.10 -7.29 -5.34
CA ALA A 283 6.32 -6.81 -3.97
C ALA A 283 5.31 -7.42 -2.98
N ILE A 284 4.04 -7.56 -3.35
CA ILE A 284 3.02 -8.24 -2.51
C ILE A 284 3.45 -9.68 -2.23
N GLU A 285 3.81 -10.43 -3.27
CA GLU A 285 4.25 -11.82 -3.14
C GLU A 285 5.49 -11.95 -2.28
N ARG A 286 6.49 -11.10 -2.53
CA ARG A 286 7.72 -11.03 -1.72
C ARG A 286 7.41 -10.74 -0.25
N GLY A 287 6.50 -9.81 0.01
CA GLY A 287 6.05 -9.49 1.36
C GLY A 287 5.34 -10.66 2.04
N ALA A 288 4.57 -11.45 1.28
CA ALA A 288 3.84 -12.60 1.80
C ALA A 288 4.73 -13.78 2.25
N LEU A 289 6.02 -13.74 1.91
CA LEU A 289 7.03 -14.68 2.39
C LEU A 289 7.63 -14.27 3.75
N VAL A 290 7.54 -12.99 4.12
CA VAL A 290 8.07 -12.51 5.40
C VAL A 290 7.33 -13.20 6.55
N ASN A 291 8.09 -13.76 7.47
CA ASN A 291 7.57 -14.68 8.50
C ASN A 291 7.06 -13.97 9.77
N THR A 292 7.13 -12.64 9.81
CA THR A 292 6.79 -11.80 10.97
C THR A 292 6.00 -10.58 10.49
N ASP A 293 4.93 -10.21 11.20
CA ASP A 293 4.26 -8.93 10.95
C ASP A 293 5.07 -7.79 11.56
N LEU A 294 5.75 -7.02 10.73
CA LEU A 294 6.58 -5.89 11.17
C LEU A 294 5.73 -4.65 11.53
N SER A 295 4.45 -4.63 11.18
CA SER A 295 3.59 -3.44 11.30
C SER A 295 2.86 -3.32 12.64
N ASP A 296 2.93 -4.35 13.49
CA ASP A 296 2.22 -4.39 14.77
C ASP A 296 3.18 -4.58 15.95
N LYS A 297 3.47 -3.46 16.64
CA LYS A 297 4.28 -3.43 17.87
C LYS A 297 5.62 -4.19 17.78
N TRP A 298 6.21 -4.22 16.60
CA TRP A 298 7.44 -4.95 16.33
C TRP A 298 8.63 -4.32 17.04
N ASP A 299 9.35 -5.11 17.83
CA ASP A 299 10.59 -4.66 18.50
C ASP A 299 11.81 -4.88 17.60
N TYR A 300 12.27 -3.79 17.00
CA TYR A 300 13.44 -3.77 16.13
C TYR A 300 14.75 -3.49 16.87
N TRP A 301 14.74 -3.11 18.15
CA TRP A 301 15.98 -2.79 18.87
C TRP A 301 16.98 -3.97 18.91
N PRO A 302 16.56 -5.23 19.10
CA PRO A 302 17.47 -6.37 19.09
C PRO A 302 18.17 -6.62 17.74
N ILE A 303 17.72 -6.00 16.64
CA ILE A 303 18.30 -6.21 15.31
C ILE A 303 19.20 -5.09 14.82
N VAL A 304 19.22 -3.92 15.47
CA VAL A 304 19.88 -2.71 14.92
C VAL A 304 21.39 -2.89 14.76
N GLU A 305 22.06 -3.59 15.68
CA GLU A 305 23.52 -3.80 15.61
C GLU A 305 23.92 -5.00 14.74
N ARG A 306 22.94 -5.75 14.23
CA ARG A 306 23.19 -6.99 13.48
C ARG A 306 23.41 -6.72 11.99
N PRO A 307 24.21 -7.54 11.28
CA PRO A 307 24.35 -7.46 9.84
C PRO A 307 22.99 -7.55 9.13
N ILE A 308 22.75 -6.67 8.17
CA ILE A 308 21.46 -6.55 7.48
C ILE A 308 21.05 -7.86 6.77
N ASP A 309 22.02 -8.58 6.20
CA ASP A 309 21.73 -9.83 5.48
C ASP A 309 21.36 -10.98 6.43
N ASP A 310 21.89 -11.00 7.67
CA ASP A 310 21.46 -11.95 8.69
C ASP A 310 20.01 -11.70 9.11
N VAL A 311 19.64 -10.42 9.26
CA VAL A 311 18.29 -10.02 9.62
C VAL A 311 17.31 -10.32 8.49
N ARG A 312 17.68 -10.05 7.23
CA ARG A 312 16.87 -10.44 6.06
C ARG A 312 16.63 -11.95 6.02
N ARG A 313 17.68 -12.77 6.24
CA ARG A 313 17.53 -14.23 6.34
C ARG A 313 16.59 -14.65 7.48
N GLN A 314 16.75 -14.06 8.67
CA GLN A 314 15.89 -14.37 9.81
C GLN A 314 14.42 -14.06 9.53
N LEU A 315 14.12 -12.92 8.90
CA LEU A 315 12.76 -12.48 8.60
C LEU A 315 12.17 -13.12 7.34
N ASN A 316 12.95 -13.96 6.65
CA ASN A 316 12.62 -14.52 5.34
C ASN A 316 12.34 -13.46 4.26
N ILE A 317 13.12 -12.36 4.30
CA ILE A 317 13.08 -11.30 3.29
C ILE A 317 14.02 -11.69 2.14
N VAL A 318 13.46 -12.24 1.07
CA VAL A 318 14.21 -12.64 -0.13
C VAL A 318 14.75 -11.41 -0.89
N HIS A 319 15.86 -11.52 -1.63
CA HIS A 319 16.30 -10.38 -2.47
C HIS A 319 15.33 -10.16 -3.65
N PRO A 320 15.22 -8.93 -4.18
CA PRO A 320 14.51 -8.70 -5.44
C PRO A 320 15.15 -9.55 -6.54
N GLY A 321 14.35 -10.35 -7.24
CA GLY A 321 14.77 -11.08 -8.44
C GLY A 321 14.89 -10.18 -9.66
#